data_AF-A0A972S1V4-F1
#
_entry.id   AF-A0A972S1V4-F1
#
_cell.length_a   1.000
_cell.length_b   1.000
_cell.length_c   1.000
_cell.angle_alpha   90.00
_cell.angle_beta   90.00
_cell.angle_gamma   90.00
#
_symmetry.space_group_name_H-M   'P 1'
#
loop_
_entity.id
_entity.type
_entity.pdbx_description
1 polymer ?
#
loop_
_entity_poly.entity_id
_entity_poly.type
_entity_poly.pdbx_seq_one_letter_code
_entity_poly.pdbx_strand_id
1 'polypeptide(L)'
;MEALKRLSQLVEECLSLEIVRKRNIERVKELFERLGIDEKVERFGELFEFNAINVTGLSLQPGTLLQIQKGRYLQIIGIKKVEGRSKNINLRYFGKVEKCDPKTIEEVGEFIIRWRLEKSFLGVDHYKGVLDEFGQKVGRTL
;
A
#
# COMPACT_ATOMS: atom_id res chain seq x y z
N MET A 1 -12.22 32.07 -21.18
CA MET A 1 -12.15 30.71 -21.79
C MET A 1 -11.01 29.87 -21.21
N GLU A 2 -9.81 30.42 -21.04
CA GLU A 2 -8.64 29.65 -20.57
C GLU A 2 -8.73 29.19 -19.10
N ALA A 3 -9.25 30.03 -18.20
CA ALA A 3 -9.51 29.66 -16.81
C ALA A 3 -10.53 28.50 -16.67
N LEU A 4 -11.56 28.48 -17.51
CA LEU A 4 -12.57 27.41 -17.54
C LEU A 4 -11.95 26.10 -18.05
N LYS A 5 -11.13 26.16 -19.10
CA LYS A 5 -10.40 24.99 -19.62
C LYS A 5 -9.45 24.40 -18.58
N ARG A 6 -8.72 25.24 -17.86
CA ARG A 6 -7.82 24.82 -16.77
C ARG A 6 -8.60 24.21 -15.59
N LEU A 7 -9.75 24.78 -15.24
CA LEU A 7 -10.64 24.20 -14.23
C LEU A 7 -11.13 22.81 -14.65
N SER A 8 -11.63 22.66 -15.89
CA SER A 8 -12.06 21.36 -16.42
C SER A 8 -10.95 20.31 -16.37
N GLN A 9 -9.71 20.68 -16.74
CA GLN A 9 -8.57 19.78 -16.68
C GLN A 9 -8.23 19.34 -15.25
N LEU A 10 -8.24 20.27 -14.28
CA LEU A 10 -7.99 19.94 -12.87
C LEU A 10 -9.09 19.04 -12.28
N VAL A 11 -10.35 19.26 -12.68
CA VAL A 11 -11.48 18.41 -12.27
C VAL A 11 -11.31 17.00 -12.84
N GLU A 12 -10.95 16.87 -14.11
CA GLU A 12 -10.69 15.59 -14.75
C GLU A 12 -9.52 14.84 -14.07
N GLU A 13 -8.42 15.54 -13.77
CA GLU A 13 -7.30 14.99 -13.03
C GLU A 13 -7.72 14.54 -11.62
N CYS A 14 -8.50 15.33 -10.88
CA CYS A 14 -9.01 14.95 -9.56
C CYS A 14 -9.91 13.71 -9.62
N LEU A 15 -10.89 13.70 -10.53
CA LEU A 15 -11.79 12.56 -10.73
C LEU A 15 -11.00 11.30 -11.10
N SER A 16 -9.96 11.43 -11.93
CA SER A 16 -9.10 10.31 -12.30
C SER A 16 -8.39 9.70 -11.08
N LEU A 17 -7.88 10.53 -10.16
CA LEU A 17 -7.17 10.08 -8.96
C LEU A 17 -8.11 9.40 -7.97
N GLU A 18 -9.31 9.94 -7.76
CA GLU A 18 -10.33 9.32 -6.91
C GLU A 18 -10.75 7.94 -7.44
N ILE A 19 -10.96 7.85 -8.75
CA ILE A 19 -11.27 6.58 -9.42
C ILE A 19 -10.12 5.57 -9.23
N VAL A 20 -8.86 6.01 -9.37
CA VAL A 20 -7.68 5.17 -9.15
C VAL A 20 -7.62 4.67 -7.71
N ARG A 21 -7.80 5.54 -6.70
CA ARG A 21 -7.80 5.14 -5.28
C ARG A 21 -8.92 4.16 -4.96
N LYS A 22 -10.14 4.43 -5.45
CA LYS A 22 -11.28 3.54 -5.22
C LYS A 22 -11.03 2.13 -5.76
N ARG A 23 -10.65 2.04 -7.05
CA ARG A 23 -10.32 0.75 -7.68
C ARG A 23 -9.15 0.06 -7.00
N ASN A 24 -8.16 0.84 -6.54
CA ASN A 24 -7.02 0.30 -5.82
C ASN A 24 -7.42 -0.32 -4.49
N ILE A 25 -8.18 0.39 -3.64
CA ILE A 25 -8.67 -0.11 -2.36
C ILE A 25 -9.52 -1.37 -2.53
N GLU A 26 -10.46 -1.36 -3.49
CA GLU A 26 -11.30 -2.53 -3.79
C GLU A 26 -10.43 -3.75 -4.10
N ARG A 27 -9.42 -3.57 -4.96
CA ARG A 27 -8.49 -4.65 -5.31
C ARG A 27 -7.58 -5.08 -4.16
N VAL A 28 -7.11 -4.16 -3.32
CA VAL A 28 -6.32 -4.52 -2.12
C VAL A 28 -7.18 -5.35 -1.16
N LYS A 29 -8.46 -5.02 -1.00
CA LYS A 29 -9.39 -5.78 -0.15
C LYS A 29 -9.60 -7.20 -0.68
N GLU A 30 -9.85 -7.35 -1.98
CA GLU A 30 -9.94 -8.68 -2.60
C GLU A 30 -8.68 -9.52 -2.36
N LEU A 31 -7.50 -8.94 -2.59
CA LEU A 31 -6.22 -9.64 -2.41
C LEU A 31 -5.95 -9.98 -0.94
N PHE A 32 -6.34 -9.09 -0.03
CA PHE A 32 -6.22 -9.30 1.41
C PHE A 32 -6.94 -10.58 1.87
N GLU A 33 -8.19 -10.77 1.40
CA GLU A 33 -8.98 -11.98 1.68
C GLU A 33 -8.42 -13.20 0.93
N ARG A 34 -8.13 -13.06 -0.38
CA ARG A 34 -7.68 -14.19 -1.21
C ARG A 34 -6.32 -14.74 -0.81
N LEU A 35 -5.42 -13.90 -0.30
CA LEU A 35 -4.12 -14.31 0.19
C LEU A 35 -4.18 -14.87 1.62
N GLY A 36 -5.33 -14.80 2.30
CA GLY A 36 -5.51 -15.27 3.68
C GLY A 36 -4.80 -14.38 4.71
N ILE A 37 -4.69 -13.07 4.45
CA ILE A 37 -4.07 -12.12 5.38
C ILE A 37 -5.04 -11.75 6.51
N ASP A 38 -6.35 -11.81 6.21
CA ASP A 38 -7.47 -11.68 7.14
C ASP A 38 -7.40 -12.68 8.30
N GLU A 39 -6.81 -13.87 8.09
CA GLU A 39 -6.54 -14.84 9.16
C GLU A 39 -5.61 -14.28 10.26
N LYS A 40 -4.78 -13.27 9.94
CA LYS A 40 -3.80 -12.67 10.86
C LYS A 40 -4.15 -11.25 11.28
N VAL A 41 -4.83 -10.52 10.42
CA VAL A 41 -5.27 -9.14 10.62
C VAL A 41 -6.78 -9.13 10.43
N GLU A 42 -7.55 -9.13 11.50
CA GLU A 42 -8.99 -9.42 11.41
C GLU A 42 -9.77 -8.36 10.62
N ARG A 43 -9.35 -7.09 10.73
CA ARG A 43 -10.05 -5.97 10.08
C ARG A 43 -9.20 -5.38 8.97
N PHE A 44 -9.77 -5.24 7.78
CA PHE A 44 -9.09 -4.63 6.63
C PHE A 44 -8.46 -3.25 6.94
N GLY A 45 -9.15 -2.42 7.74
CA GLY A 45 -8.62 -1.11 8.14
C GLY A 45 -7.31 -1.19 8.94
N GLU A 46 -7.11 -2.24 9.75
CA GLU A 46 -5.90 -2.43 10.55
C GLU A 46 -4.67 -2.70 9.66
N LEU A 47 -4.87 -3.16 8.44
CA LEU A 47 -3.81 -3.33 7.45
C LEU A 47 -3.03 -2.03 7.21
N PHE A 48 -3.68 -0.88 7.37
CA PHE A 48 -3.06 0.42 7.18
C PHE A 48 -2.42 1.00 8.44
N GLU A 49 -2.55 0.33 9.59
CA GLU A 49 -1.82 0.69 10.82
C GLU A 49 -0.34 0.27 10.76
N PHE A 50 0.00 -0.65 9.86
CA PHE A 50 1.39 -1.01 9.62
C PHE A 50 2.16 0.19 9.04
N ASN A 51 3.36 0.40 9.58
CA ASN A 51 4.29 1.42 9.09
C ASN A 51 4.86 1.03 7.73
N ALA A 52 5.07 -0.26 7.50
CA ALA A 52 5.50 -0.80 6.21
C ALA A 52 4.98 -2.24 6.04
N ILE A 53 4.77 -2.65 4.79
CA ILE A 53 4.59 -4.06 4.42
C ILE A 53 5.62 -4.41 3.34
N ASN A 54 6.32 -5.52 3.56
CA ASN A 54 7.38 -6.04 2.72
C ASN A 54 7.08 -7.47 2.29
N VAL A 55 7.76 -7.90 1.23
CA VAL A 55 7.76 -9.29 0.76
C VAL A 55 9.18 -9.84 0.78
N THR A 56 9.32 -11.11 1.15
CA THR A 56 10.55 -11.88 0.96
C THR A 56 10.37 -12.90 -0.15
N GLY A 57 11.47 -13.30 -0.79
CA GLY A 57 11.45 -14.30 -1.86
C GLY A 57 11.12 -13.75 -3.25
N LEU A 58 10.73 -12.47 -3.35
CA LEU A 58 10.33 -11.82 -4.59
C LEU A 58 10.97 -10.43 -4.70
N SER A 59 11.45 -10.05 -5.88
CA SER A 59 11.84 -8.66 -6.16
C SER A 59 10.64 -7.82 -6.57
N LEU A 60 10.58 -6.59 -6.03
CA LEU A 60 9.61 -5.56 -6.41
C LEU A 60 10.29 -4.35 -7.08
N GLN A 61 11.56 -4.48 -7.47
CA GLN A 61 12.29 -3.39 -8.09
C GLN A 61 11.96 -3.29 -9.58
N PRO A 62 11.96 -2.08 -10.16
CA PRO A 62 11.91 -1.91 -11.61
C PRO A 62 13.01 -2.73 -12.29
N GLY A 63 12.68 -3.39 -13.41
CA GLY A 63 13.61 -4.23 -14.17
C GLY A 63 13.78 -5.67 -13.67
N THR A 64 13.44 -5.95 -12.40
CA THR A 64 13.44 -7.33 -11.84
C THR A 64 12.11 -7.66 -11.18
N LEU A 65 11.04 -6.98 -11.59
CA LEU A 65 9.71 -7.11 -11.00
C LEU A 65 9.24 -8.57 -11.07
N LEU A 66 8.77 -9.09 -9.94
CA LEU A 66 8.35 -10.49 -9.75
C LEU A 66 9.46 -11.54 -9.94
N GLN A 67 10.73 -11.14 -10.06
CA GLN A 67 11.82 -12.12 -10.11
C GLN A 67 11.95 -12.85 -8.77
N ILE A 68 11.89 -14.18 -8.83
CA ILE A 68 12.02 -15.04 -7.65
C ILE A 68 13.46 -15.07 -7.14
N GLN A 69 13.61 -15.07 -5.82
CA GLN A 69 14.89 -15.24 -5.14
C GLN A 69 15.04 -16.70 -4.71
N LYS A 70 15.78 -17.50 -5.47
CA LYS A 70 15.94 -18.94 -5.22
C LYS A 70 16.42 -19.24 -3.80
N GLY A 71 15.94 -20.34 -3.22
CA GLY A 71 16.25 -20.73 -1.84
C GLY A 71 15.58 -19.87 -0.75
N ARG A 72 14.78 -18.87 -1.10
CA ARG A 72 14.00 -18.06 -0.14
C ARG A 72 12.56 -18.54 -0.01
N TYR A 73 11.90 -18.05 1.03
CA TYR A 73 10.47 -18.25 1.25
C TYR A 73 9.67 -17.03 0.77
N LEU A 74 8.53 -17.29 0.14
CA LEU A 74 7.55 -16.26 -0.18
C LEU A 74 6.77 -15.94 1.09
N GLN A 75 6.91 -14.71 1.58
CA GLN A 75 6.28 -14.28 2.83
C GLN A 75 5.95 -12.79 2.78
N ILE A 76 4.79 -12.43 3.31
CA ILE A 76 4.39 -11.04 3.54
C ILE A 76 4.68 -10.69 5.00
N ILE A 77 5.40 -9.59 5.22
CA ILE A 77 5.84 -9.14 6.54
C ILE A 77 5.40 -7.70 6.74
N GLY A 78 4.56 -7.47 7.76
CA GLY A 78 4.20 -6.15 8.24
C GLY A 78 5.18 -5.66 9.30
N ILE A 79 5.46 -4.37 9.32
CA ILE A 79 6.25 -3.68 10.34
C ILE A 79 5.31 -2.72 11.07
N LYS A 80 5.18 -2.87 12.39
CA LYS A 80 4.35 -2.00 13.24
C LYS A 80 5.16 -1.54 14.45
N LYS A 81 5.02 -0.27 14.83
CA LYS A 81 5.56 0.24 16.10
C LYS A 81 4.67 -0.22 17.25
N VAL A 82 5.28 -0.89 18.23
CA VAL A 82 4.64 -1.31 19.49
C VAL A 82 5.58 -0.86 20.60
N GLU A 83 5.09 -0.03 21.52
CA GLU A 83 5.88 0.50 22.66
C GLU A 83 7.19 1.18 22.22
N GLY A 84 7.13 1.96 21.15
CA GLY A 84 8.29 2.68 20.61
C GLY A 84 9.30 1.83 19.83
N ARG A 85 9.11 0.51 19.73
CA ARG A 85 9.99 -0.41 18.97
C ARG A 85 9.30 -0.94 17.73
N SER A 86 10.04 -1.04 16.63
CA SER A 86 9.55 -1.69 15.41
C SER A 86 9.52 -3.20 15.60
N LYS A 87 8.35 -3.81 15.39
CA LYS A 87 8.17 -5.27 15.40
C LYS A 87 7.82 -5.75 13.99
N ASN A 88 8.46 -6.85 13.57
CA ASN A 88 8.11 -7.58 12.36
C ASN A 88 7.01 -8.59 12.67
N ILE A 89 5.95 -8.58 11.88
CA ILE A 89 4.80 -9.47 12.01
C ILE A 89 4.68 -10.23 10.69
N ASN A 90 4.74 -11.56 10.75
CA ASN A 90 4.43 -12.39 9.61
C ASN A 90 2.93 -12.33 9.35
N LEU A 91 2.54 -11.74 8.23
CA LEU A 91 1.15 -11.61 7.80
C LEU A 91 0.68 -12.85 7.05
N ARG A 92 1.56 -13.41 6.22
CA ARG A 92 1.28 -14.67 5.50
C ARG A 92 2.57 -15.34 5.02
N TYR A 93 2.62 -16.66 5.12
CA TYR A 93 3.73 -17.49 4.66
C TYR A 93 3.22 -18.52 3.65
N PHE A 94 3.88 -18.61 2.49
CA PHE A 94 3.44 -19.45 1.36
C PHE A 94 4.39 -20.60 1.04
N GLY A 95 5.47 -20.78 1.83
CA GLY A 95 6.49 -21.80 1.57
C GLY A 95 7.62 -21.30 0.68
N LYS A 96 8.42 -22.24 0.15
CA LYS A 96 9.57 -21.93 -0.71
C LYS A 96 9.07 -21.28 -2.00
N VAL A 97 9.62 -20.13 -2.37
CA VAL A 97 9.11 -19.36 -3.52
C VAL A 97 9.15 -20.14 -4.83
N GLU A 98 10.14 -21.02 -5.00
CA GLU A 98 10.29 -21.88 -6.19
C GLU A 98 9.19 -22.96 -6.30
N LYS A 99 8.43 -23.19 -5.24
CA LYS A 99 7.31 -24.15 -5.20
C LYS A 99 5.94 -23.45 -5.17
N CYS A 100 5.92 -22.13 -5.12
CA CYS A 100 4.67 -21.38 -5.11
C CYS A 100 4.07 -21.37 -6.51
N ASP A 101 2.74 -21.39 -6.58
CA ASP A 101 2.02 -21.22 -7.82
C ASP A 101 2.31 -19.82 -8.42
N PRO A 102 2.55 -19.68 -9.74
CA PRO A 102 2.84 -18.38 -10.36
C PRO A 102 1.79 -17.31 -10.07
N LYS A 103 0.50 -17.68 -10.02
CA LYS A 103 -0.58 -16.74 -9.70
C LYS A 103 -0.46 -16.23 -8.26
N THR A 104 -0.05 -17.07 -7.32
CA THR A 104 0.22 -16.63 -5.94
C THR A 104 1.36 -15.61 -5.90
N ILE A 105 2.42 -15.81 -6.68
CA ILE A 105 3.54 -14.88 -6.76
C ILE A 105 3.09 -13.52 -7.31
N GLU A 106 2.30 -13.54 -8.39
CA GLU A 106 1.73 -12.33 -9.00
C GLU A 106 0.81 -11.58 -8.02
N GLU A 107 -0.09 -12.29 -7.35
CA GLU A 107 -1.05 -11.71 -6.40
C GLU A 107 -0.36 -11.12 -5.17
N VAL A 108 0.68 -11.79 -4.65
CA VAL A 108 1.49 -11.24 -3.56
C VAL A 108 2.21 -9.97 -4.01
N GLY A 109 2.83 -9.97 -5.21
CA GLY A 109 3.50 -8.79 -5.74
C GLY A 109 2.54 -7.62 -5.95
N GLU A 110 1.38 -7.88 -6.58
CA GLU A 110 0.31 -6.91 -6.79
C GLU A 110 -0.17 -6.32 -5.47
N PHE A 111 -0.46 -7.17 -4.48
CA PHE A 111 -0.93 -6.76 -3.16
C PHE A 111 0.01 -5.74 -2.51
N ILE A 112 1.32 -6.03 -2.49
CA ILE A 112 2.31 -5.17 -1.84
C ILE A 112 2.39 -3.81 -2.53
N ILE A 113 2.41 -3.79 -3.87
CA ILE A 113 2.50 -2.54 -4.64
C ILE A 113 1.26 -1.69 -4.43
N ARG A 114 0.07 -2.30 -4.49
CA ARG A 114 -1.20 -1.60 -4.29
C ARG A 114 -1.37 -1.08 -2.87
N TRP A 115 -0.96 -1.87 -1.86
CA TRP A 115 -0.94 -1.42 -0.47
C TRP A 115 0.01 -0.22 -0.30
N ARG A 116 1.21 -0.25 -0.91
CA ARG A 116 2.17 0.87 -0.85
C ARG A 116 1.63 2.13 -1.52
N LEU A 117 0.91 1.97 -2.63
CA LEU A 117 0.23 3.08 -3.29
C LEU A 117 -0.79 3.72 -2.36
N GLU A 118 -1.68 2.93 -1.76
CA GLU A 118 -2.68 3.46 -0.84
C GLU A 118 -2.05 4.08 0.41
N LYS A 119 -1.04 3.43 0.98
CA LYS A 119 -0.30 3.96 2.13
C LYS A 119 0.35 5.31 1.83
N SER A 120 0.84 5.51 0.60
CA SER A 120 1.39 6.80 0.16
C SER A 120 0.31 7.87 0.11
N PHE A 121 -0.86 7.56 -0.43
CA PHE A 121 -1.97 8.50 -0.42
C PHE A 121 -2.44 8.87 1.00
N LEU A 122 -2.56 7.90 1.90
CA LEU A 122 -2.83 8.16 3.32
C LEU A 122 -1.76 9.06 3.95
N GLY A 123 -0.49 8.90 3.53
CA GLY A 123 0.60 9.79 3.93
C GLY A 123 0.39 11.23 3.45
N VAL A 124 -0.01 11.42 2.19
CA VAL A 124 -0.35 12.75 1.66
C VAL A 124 -1.49 13.38 2.46
N ASP A 125 -2.56 12.63 2.72
CA ASP A 125 -3.72 13.10 3.48
C ASP A 125 -3.32 13.49 4.91
N HIS A 126 -2.46 12.69 5.56
CA HIS A 126 -1.90 12.99 6.87
C HIS A 126 -1.11 14.31 6.87
N TYR A 127 -0.18 14.49 5.94
CA TYR A 127 0.66 15.69 5.90
C TYR A 127 -0.11 16.94 5.52
N LYS A 128 -1.17 16.83 4.70
CA LYS A 128 -2.10 17.95 4.48
C LYS A 128 -2.69 18.44 5.81
N GLY A 129 -3.22 17.52 6.63
CA GLY A 129 -3.74 17.88 7.96
C GLY A 129 -2.68 18.48 8.90
N VAL A 130 -1.44 17.98 8.85
CA VAL A 130 -0.32 18.54 9.62
C VAL A 130 0.02 19.97 9.17
N LEU A 131 0.00 20.23 7.85
CA LEU A 131 0.23 21.56 7.30
C LEU A 131 -0.88 22.54 7.70
N ASP A 132 -2.14 22.08 7.72
CA ASP A 132 -3.28 22.88 8.19
C ASP A 132 -3.10 23.27 9.67
N GLU A 133 -2.75 22.32 10.53
CA GLU A 133 -2.46 22.56 11.95
C GLU A 133 -1.28 23.53 12.12
N PHE A 134 -0.22 23.33 11.33
CA PHE A 134 0.94 24.22 11.35
C PHE A 134 0.56 25.65 10.96
N GLY A 135 -0.20 25.83 9.87
CA GLY A 135 -0.66 27.13 9.40
C GLY A 135 -1.49 27.88 10.45
N GLN A 136 -2.40 27.18 11.12
CA GLN A 136 -3.17 27.72 12.25
C GLN A 136 -2.26 28.17 13.40
N LYS A 137 -1.24 27.37 13.75
CA LYS A 137 -0.29 27.70 14.82
C LYS A 137 0.58 28.91 14.52
N VAL A 138 0.98 29.12 13.25
CA VAL A 138 1.85 30.23 12.86
C VAL A 138 1.10 31.45 12.33
N GLY A 139 -0.25 31.42 12.31
CA GLY A 139 -1.09 32.55 11.94
C GLY A 139 -1.13 32.85 10.43
N ARG A 140 -0.90 31.85 9.57
CA ARG A 140 -1.09 32.00 8.11
C ARG A 140 -1.55 30.70 7.46
N THR A 141 -2.32 30.81 6.38
CA THR A 141 -2.62 29.66 5.52
C THR A 141 -1.36 29.24 4.75
N LEU A 142 -1.14 27.93 4.64
CA LEU A 142 -0.09 27.33 3.82
C LEU A 142 -0.63 26.74 2.53
#